data_AF-A0A970XNK1-F1
#
_entry.id   AF-A0A970XNK1-F1
#
_cell.length_a   1.000
_cell.length_b   1.000
_cell.length_c   1.000
_cell.angle_alpha   90.00
_cell.angle_beta   90.00
_cell.angle_gamma   90.00
#
_symmetry.space_group_name_H-M   'P 1'
#
loop_
_entity.id
_entity.type
_entity.pdbx_description
1 polymer ?
#
loop_
_entity_poly.entity_id
_entity_poly.type
_entity_poly.pdbx_seq_one_letter_code
_entity_poly.pdbx_strand_id
1 'polypeptide(L)' 'MKIPLIDLKRQYANIKKEAEQAILGVLASAQYIMGENVKAFEREMADYIGVKHAIAVANGT' A
#
# COMPACT_ATOMS: atom_id res chain seq x y z
N MET A 1 -12.54 27.29 -13.94
CA MET A 1 -12.02 25.90 -13.91
C MET A 1 -10.98 25.83 -12.80
N LYS A 2 -11.11 24.93 -11.81
CA LYS A 2 -10.17 24.82 -10.69
C LYS A 2 -9.22 23.66 -10.97
N ILE A 3 -7.91 23.93 -11.07
CA ILE A 3 -6.90 22.90 -11.28
C ILE A 3 -6.31 22.55 -9.90
N PRO A 4 -6.60 21.35 -9.34
CA PRO A 4 -6.03 20.95 -8.07
C PRO A 4 -4.54 20.60 -8.25
N LEU A 5 -3.73 20.88 -7.22
CA LEU A 5 -2.31 20.49 -7.20
C LEU A 5 -2.13 18.96 -7.23
N ILE A 6 -3.02 18.23 -6.54
CA ILE A 6 -3.05 16.76 -6.48
C ILE A 6 -4.51 16.32 -6.51
N ASP A 7 -4.84 15.32 -7.33
CA ASP A 7 -6.17 14.72 -7.43
C ASP A 7 -6.15 13.24 -6.99
N LEU A 8 -6.28 13.02 -5.68
CA LEU A 8 -6.31 11.68 -5.09
C LEU A 8 -7.57 10.90 -5.47
N LYS A 9 -8.68 11.58 -5.81
CA LYS A 9 -9.92 10.91 -6.22
C LYS A 9 -9.72 10.22 -7.56
N ARG A 10 -9.09 10.91 -8.51
CA ARG A 10 -8.72 10.34 -9.81
C ARG A 10 -7.70 9.21 -9.66
N GLN A 11 -6.70 9.37 -8.80
CA GLN A 11 -5.73 8.31 -8.52
C GLN A 11 -6.42 7.05 -7.97
N TYR A 12 -7.29 7.19 -6.96
CA TYR A 12 -8.06 6.06 -6.42
C TYR A 12 -8.92 5.41 -7.49
N ALA A 13 -9.63 6.19 -8.31
CA ALA A 13 -10.46 5.65 -9.38
C ALA A 13 -9.68 4.75 -10.36
N ASN A 14 -8.41 5.06 -10.62
CA ASN A 14 -7.55 4.26 -11.49
C ASN A 14 -7.18 2.89 -10.89
N ILE A 15 -7.05 2.79 -9.57
CA ILE A 15 -6.62 1.55 -8.87
C ILE A 15 -7.75 0.87 -8.09
N LYS A 16 -8.98 1.41 -8.18
CA LYS A 16 -10.11 1.09 -7.29
C LYS A 16 -10.34 -0.42 -7.16
N LYS A 17 -10.41 -1.12 -8.29
CA LYS A 17 -10.75 -2.55 -8.32
C LYS A 17 -9.73 -3.39 -7.54
N GLU A 18 -8.45 -3.16 -7.77
CA GLU A 18 -7.35 -3.91 -7.15
C GLU A 18 -7.22 -3.54 -5.66
N ALA A 19 -7.33 -2.24 -5.34
CA ALA A 19 -7.28 -1.75 -3.97
C ALA A 19 -8.43 -2.30 -3.12
N GLU A 20 -9.67 -2.26 -3.62
CA GLU A 20 -10.84 -2.79 -2.90
C GLU A 20 -10.74 -4.30 -2.68
N GLN A 21 -10.24 -5.05 -3.67
CA GLN A 21 -10.02 -6.48 -3.53
C GLN A 21 -8.99 -6.80 -2.42
N ALA A 22 -7.87 -6.08 -2.39
CA ALA A 22 -6.84 -6.27 -1.36
C ALA A 22 -7.34 -5.90 0.04
N ILE A 23 -8.07 -4.78 0.16
CA ILE A 23 -8.68 -4.33 1.42
C ILE A 23 -9.67 -5.37 1.95
N LEU A 24 -10.58 -5.85 1.11
CA LEU A 24 -11.57 -6.86 1.51
C LEU A 24 -10.89 -8.17 1.94
N GLY A 25 -9.79 -8.55 1.30
CA GLY A 25 -8.97 -9.69 1.72
C GLY A 25 -8.43 -9.54 3.14
N VAL A 26 -7.88 -8.37 3.49
CA VAL A 26 -7.40 -8.09 4.86
C VAL A 26 -8.55 -8.13 5.86
N LEU A 27 -9.67 -7.47 5.55
CA LEU A 27 -10.84 -7.46 6.44
C LEU A 27 -11.38 -8.87 6.70
N ALA A 28 -11.45 -9.70 5.67
CA ALA A 28 -11.89 -11.10 5.81
C ALA A 28 -10.91 -11.94 6.65
N SER A 29 -9.60 -11.67 6.55
CA SER A 29 -8.56 -12.40 7.29
C SER A 29 -8.46 -12.02 8.78
N ALA A 30 -8.93 -10.82 9.15
CA ALA A 30 -8.71 -10.19 10.45
C ALA A 30 -7.23 -10.04 10.87
N GLN A 31 -6.27 -10.17 9.94
CA GLN A 31 -4.83 -10.01 10.21
C GLN A 31 -4.39 -8.55 10.06
N TYR A 32 -4.71 -7.72 11.04
CA TYR A 32 -4.52 -6.27 10.95
C TYR A 32 -3.10 -5.77 11.26
N ILE A 33 -2.30 -6.54 12.00
CA ILE A 33 -0.98 -6.13 12.47
C ILE A 33 0.05 -7.16 12.03
N MET A 34 1.13 -6.70 11.39
CA MET A 34 2.25 -7.55 10.93
C MET A 34 1.81 -8.76 10.09
N GLY A 35 0.74 -8.60 9.31
CA GLY A 35 0.22 -9.63 8.40
C GLY A 35 1.10 -9.85 7.17
N GLU A 36 0.72 -10.82 6.33
CA GLU A 36 1.52 -11.21 5.16
C GLU A 36 1.71 -10.07 4.15
N ASN A 37 0.76 -9.13 4.05
CA ASN A 37 0.89 -7.94 3.19
C ASN A 37 2.05 -7.03 3.60
N VAL A 38 2.35 -6.92 4.92
CA VAL A 38 3.50 -6.14 5.41
C VAL A 38 4.80 -6.81 4.98
N LYS A 39 4.91 -8.13 5.19
CA LYS A 39 6.10 -8.90 4.81
C LYS A 39 6.33 -8.91 3.30
N ALA A 40 5.25 -8.97 2.51
CA ALA A 40 5.31 -8.89 1.07
C ALA A 40 5.82 -7.51 0.62
N PHE A 41 5.23 -6.44 1.15
CA PHE A 41 5.66 -5.08 0.87
C PHE A 41 7.13 -4.84 1.22
N GLU A 42 7.60 -5.32 2.37
CA GLU A 42 9.01 -5.20 2.77
C GLU A 42 9.96 -5.89 1.78
N ARG A 43 9.60 -7.08 1.28
CA ARG A 43 10.39 -7.77 0.25
C ARG A 43 10.37 -7.02 -1.07
N GLU A 44 9.17 -6.66 -1.55
CA GLU A 44 8.98 -5.94 -2.81
C GLU A 44 9.72 -4.61 -2.82
N MET A 45 9.72 -3.88 -1.70
CA MET A 45 10.44 -2.62 -1.57
C MET A 45 11.96 -2.79 -1.49
N ALA A 46 12.44 -3.82 -0.79
CA ALA A 46 13.87 -4.14 -0.76
C ALA A 46 14.37 -4.47 -2.18
N ASP A 47 13.61 -5.27 -2.93
CA ASP A 47 13.90 -5.63 -4.32
C ASP A 47 13.82 -4.42 -5.26
N TYR A 48 12.78 -3.59 -5.13
CA TYR A 48 12.58 -2.40 -5.96
C TYR A 48 13.72 -1.38 -5.82
N ILE A 49 14.22 -1.18 -4.59
CA ILE A 49 15.32 -0.24 -4.32
C ILE A 49 16.69 -0.89 -4.59
N GLY A 50 16.78 -2.23 -4.54
CA GLY A 50 18.05 -2.96 -4.67
C GLY A 50 18.86 -3.00 -3.38
N VAL A 51 18.19 -3.05 -2.22
CA VAL A 51 18.82 -3.15 -0.89
C VAL A 51 18.49 -4.49 -0.23
N LYS A 52 19.27 -4.87 0.78
CA LYS A 52 19.07 -6.16 1.46
C LYS A 52 17.79 -6.21 2.30
N HIS A 53 17.38 -5.09 2.86
CA HIS A 53 16.27 -5.02 3.82
C HIS A 53 15.48 -3.72 3.64
N ALA A 54 14.15 -3.83 3.75
CA ALA A 54 13.24 -2.73 4.00
C ALA A 54 12.39 -3.09 5.22
N ILE A 55 12.13 -2.12 6.11
CA ILE A 55 11.37 -2.32 7.35
C ILE A 55 10.24 -1.31 7.36
N ALA A 56 9.00 -1.79 7.43
CA ALA A 56 7.83 -0.93 7.49
C ALA A 56 7.67 -0.32 8.88
N VAL A 57 7.47 1.00 8.92
CA VAL A 57 7.19 1.78 10.14
C VAL A 57 5.92 2.62 9.93
N ALA A 58 5.36 3.14 11.03
CA ALA A 58 4.11 3.89 10.96
C ALA A 58 4.21 5.20 10.16
N ASN A 59 5.37 5.87 10.21
CA ASN A 59 5.68 7.07 9.46
C ASN A 59 7.20 7.32 9.47
N GLY A 60 7.67 8.31 8.69
CA GLY A 60 9.11 8.60 8.52
C GLY A 60 9.70 9.67 9.45
N THR A 61 8.98 10.15 10.47
CA THR A 61 9.49 11.10 11.48
C THR A 61 10.24 10.34 12.56
#